data_AF-A0A2S6ICF9-F1
#
_entry.id   AF-A0A2S6ICF9-F1
#
_cell.length_a   1.000
_cell.length_b   1.000
_cell.length_c   1.000
_cell.angle_alpha   90.00
_cell.angle_beta   90.00
_cell.angle_gamma   90.00
#
_symmetry.space_group_name_H-M   'P 1'
#
loop_
_entity.id
_entity.type
_entity.pdbx_description
1 polymer ?
#
loop_
_entity_poly.entity_id
_entity_poly.type
_entity_poly.pdbx_seq_one_letter_code
_entity_poly.pdbx_strand_id
1 'polypeptide(L)'
;MSATPPPGGPWDETRRPHDDMHDTQQDPRGEEVDDVHTLVGAYALDALEPHERVTFDGHLAGCDDCRSAVTEFSDTAALLGEAVATAAPATLRTSVLAAVARTPQDDRPGGGTATAAHDAPVSLAERRERRDARRGGAPRWPLALAAACAAVAVGIGGWAWDVQQDATQAQQVALRAQQDATQAQRAAQDAGRHVAVVNELLTAPDSRVQTVTGRGGATATVVHAGREAVVVGADMPATGPDRGYQLWLIEGGDIRPAGMLERDGAGHYVAYVPDTGGVPTLGVTEEPAGGSPQPTSEPLLAADISSV
;
A
#
# COMPACT_ATOMS: atom_id res chain seq x y z
N MET A 1 -40.99 -18.25 -26.85
CA MET A 1 -41.23 -18.40 -25.40
C MET A 1 -40.60 -17.20 -24.73
N SER A 2 -41.40 -16.16 -24.54
CA SER A 2 -40.96 -14.87 -23.99
C SER A 2 -41.27 -14.86 -22.50
N ALA A 3 -40.25 -14.65 -21.66
CA ALA A 3 -40.41 -14.59 -20.22
C ALA A 3 -40.56 -13.13 -19.77
N THR A 4 -41.73 -12.83 -19.22
CA THR A 4 -42.10 -11.57 -18.56
C THR A 4 -41.52 -11.52 -17.14
N PRO A 5 -40.92 -10.40 -16.69
CA PRO A 5 -40.48 -10.27 -15.29
C PRO A 5 -41.68 -9.94 -14.37
N PRO A 6 -41.64 -10.33 -13.08
CA PRO A 6 -42.76 -10.16 -12.15
C PRO A 6 -42.93 -8.71 -11.68
N PRO A 7 -44.16 -8.30 -11.28
CA PRO A 7 -44.47 -6.94 -10.85
C PRO A 7 -43.91 -6.63 -9.45
N GLY A 8 -43.38 -5.43 -9.29
CA GLY A 8 -42.91 -4.89 -8.01
C GLY A 8 -44.06 -4.72 -7.01
N GLY A 9 -43.88 -5.31 -5.83
CA GLY A 9 -44.75 -5.09 -4.67
C GLY A 9 -44.38 -3.78 -3.94
N PRO A 10 -45.36 -3.18 -3.24
CA PRO A 10 -45.23 -1.85 -2.64
C PRO A 10 -44.42 -1.94 -1.34
N TRP A 11 -43.25 -1.32 -1.31
CA TRP A 11 -42.55 -1.08 -0.06
C TRP A 11 -43.18 0.12 0.64
N ASP A 12 -43.67 -0.16 1.83
CA ASP A 12 -44.26 0.73 2.81
C ASP A 12 -43.41 2.00 3.01
N GLU A 13 -43.97 3.13 2.55
CA GLU A 13 -43.55 4.49 2.83
C GLU A 13 -43.81 4.82 4.31
N THR A 14 -42.98 4.28 5.19
CA THR A 14 -42.84 4.79 6.57
C THR A 14 -41.37 4.93 6.96
N ARG A 15 -40.54 5.44 6.02
CA ARG A 15 -39.30 6.10 6.42
C ARG A 15 -39.67 7.48 6.96
N ARG A 16 -39.87 7.57 8.27
CA ARG A 16 -39.84 8.87 8.97
C ARG A 16 -38.55 9.57 8.53
N PRO A 17 -38.59 10.85 8.13
CA PRO A 17 -37.37 11.62 8.06
C PRO A 17 -36.76 11.58 9.46
N HIS A 18 -35.55 11.05 9.60
CA HIS A 18 -34.68 11.53 10.65
C HIS A 18 -34.49 13.01 10.29
N ASP A 19 -35.17 13.89 11.03
CA ASP A 19 -34.81 15.29 11.06
C ASP A 19 -33.37 15.32 11.57
N ASP A 20 -32.41 15.43 10.63
CA ASP A 20 -31.06 15.89 10.91
C ASP A 20 -31.16 17.37 11.30
N MET A 21 -31.68 17.59 12.50
CA MET A 21 -31.65 18.87 13.16
C MET A 21 -30.27 18.99 13.82
N HIS A 22 -29.26 19.28 12.98
CA HIS A 22 -28.04 19.89 13.46
C HIS A 22 -28.40 21.27 14.03
N ASP A 23 -28.80 21.32 15.31
CA ASP A 23 -28.89 22.55 16.06
C ASP A 23 -27.45 22.96 16.42
N THR A 24 -26.72 23.48 15.44
CA THR A 24 -25.39 24.07 15.64
C THR A 24 -25.59 25.36 16.43
N GLN A 25 -25.73 25.24 17.74
CA GLN A 25 -25.86 26.38 18.64
C GLN A 25 -24.50 27.08 18.72
N GLN A 26 -24.30 28.08 17.87
CA GLN A 26 -23.07 28.88 17.80
C GLN A 26 -22.88 29.71 19.09
N ASP A 27 -21.76 29.49 19.79
CA ASP A 27 -21.24 30.36 20.86
C ASP A 27 -20.75 31.70 20.26
N PRO A 28 -20.97 32.87 20.88
CA PRO A 28 -20.57 34.18 20.33
C PRO A 28 -19.05 34.37 20.16
N ARG A 29 -18.22 33.37 20.49
CA ARG A 29 -16.75 33.39 20.38
C ARG A 29 -16.19 32.62 19.18
N GLY A 30 -17.04 31.97 18.38
CA GLY A 30 -16.62 31.35 17.12
C GLY A 30 -15.83 30.04 17.24
N GLU A 31 -15.90 29.36 18.39
CA GLU A 31 -15.46 27.97 18.53
C GLU A 31 -16.62 27.05 18.10
N GLU A 32 -16.33 26.13 17.18
CA GLU A 32 -17.28 25.11 16.71
C GLU A 32 -17.58 24.18 17.90
N VAL A 33 -18.79 24.28 18.47
CA VAL A 33 -19.20 23.36 19.54
C VAL A 33 -19.52 22.05 18.84
N ASP A 34 -18.58 21.10 18.91
CA ASP A 34 -18.82 19.74 18.45
C ASP A 34 -20.12 19.24 19.09
N ASP A 35 -21.02 18.72 18.26
CA ASP A 35 -22.26 18.12 18.74
C ASP A 35 -21.90 17.08 19.81
N VAL A 36 -22.39 17.28 21.03
CA VAL A 36 -22.04 16.45 22.20
C VAL A 36 -22.30 14.97 21.93
N HIS A 37 -23.27 14.62 21.08
CA HIS A 37 -23.54 13.23 20.70
C HIS A 37 -22.40 12.59 19.88
N THR A 38 -21.63 13.38 19.13
CA THR A 38 -20.50 12.89 18.32
C THR A 38 -19.30 12.46 19.16
N LEU A 39 -19.20 12.97 20.39
CA LEU A 39 -18.11 12.65 21.33
C LEU A 39 -18.20 11.22 21.90
N VAL A 40 -19.31 10.51 21.67
CA VAL A 40 -19.59 9.19 22.25
C VAL A 40 -18.49 8.15 21.97
N GLY A 41 -17.93 8.14 20.76
CA GLY A 41 -16.88 7.19 20.38
C GLY A 41 -15.56 7.49 21.09
N ALA A 42 -15.18 8.78 21.14
CA ALA A 42 -13.98 9.21 21.84
C ALA A 42 -14.12 9.04 23.37
N TYR A 43 -15.33 9.23 23.93
CA TYR A 43 -15.62 8.93 25.33
C TYR A 43 -15.41 7.44 25.65
N ALA A 44 -15.97 6.54 24.83
CA ALA A 44 -15.86 5.09 25.03
C ALA A 44 -14.41 4.57 24.96
N LEU A 45 -13.53 5.28 24.25
CA LEU A 45 -12.10 4.97 24.12
C LEU A 45 -11.21 5.74 25.12
N ASP A 46 -11.81 6.45 26.08
CA ASP A 46 -11.11 7.29 27.05
C ASP A 46 -10.25 8.41 26.42
N ALA A 47 -10.63 8.90 25.23
CA ALA A 47 -9.84 9.79 24.39
C ALA A 47 -10.27 11.26 24.41
N LEU A 48 -11.27 11.63 25.23
CA LEU A 48 -11.71 13.04 25.37
C LEU A 48 -10.74 13.88 26.18
N GLU A 49 -10.64 15.16 25.82
CA GLU A 49 -9.97 16.16 26.64
C GLU A 49 -10.73 16.38 27.97
N PRO A 50 -10.05 16.86 29.04
CA PRO A 50 -10.69 17.00 30.35
C PRO A 50 -11.95 17.86 30.36
N HIS A 51 -12.02 18.89 29.52
CA HIS A 51 -13.14 19.81 29.46
C HIS A 51 -14.34 19.23 28.68
N GLU A 52 -14.08 18.48 27.61
CA GLU A 52 -15.08 17.72 26.85
C GLU A 52 -15.68 16.60 27.69
N ARG A 53 -14.84 15.90 28.47
CA ARG A 53 -15.28 14.82 29.36
C ARG A 53 -16.27 15.29 30.41
N VAL A 54 -15.98 16.40 31.09
CA VAL A 54 -16.90 16.98 32.09
C VAL A 54 -18.23 17.36 31.44
N THR A 55 -18.19 17.87 30.21
CA THR A 55 -19.39 18.24 29.44
C THR A 55 -20.21 17.01 29.05
N PHE A 56 -19.55 15.96 28.53
CA PHE A 56 -20.20 14.72 28.13
C PHE A 56 -20.71 13.90 29.33
N ASP A 57 -20.00 13.88 30.46
CA ASP A 57 -20.48 13.27 31.71
C ASP A 57 -21.77 13.93 32.20
N GLY A 58 -21.89 15.26 32.06
CA GLY A 58 -23.12 16.00 32.35
C GLY A 58 -24.27 15.58 31.43
N HIS A 59 -24.00 15.41 30.13
CA HIS A 59 -24.97 14.96 29.13
C HIS A 59 -25.44 13.52 29.36
N LEU A 60 -24.52 12.62 29.75
CA LEU A 60 -24.82 11.22 30.05
C LEU A 60 -25.82 11.04 31.19
N ALA A 61 -25.99 12.02 32.08
CA ALA A 61 -27.03 11.97 33.10
C ALA A 61 -28.45 12.08 32.50
N GLY A 62 -28.61 12.76 31.35
CA GLY A 62 -29.90 13.08 30.74
C GLY A 62 -30.26 12.31 29.48
N CYS A 63 -29.32 11.65 28.81
CA CYS A 63 -29.54 11.04 27.50
C CYS A 63 -29.40 9.50 27.52
N ASP A 64 -30.50 8.77 27.32
CA ASP A 64 -30.50 7.30 27.22
C ASP A 64 -29.74 6.79 25.98
N ASP A 65 -29.91 7.45 24.83
CA ASP A 65 -29.27 7.01 23.58
C ASP A 65 -27.74 7.05 23.68
N CYS A 66 -27.18 8.10 24.29
CA CYS A 66 -25.74 8.17 24.56
C CYS A 66 -25.29 7.12 25.58
N ARG A 67 -26.07 6.79 26.61
CA ARG A 67 -25.73 5.72 27.56
C ARG A 67 -25.68 4.36 26.87
N SER A 68 -26.65 4.07 26.01
CA SER A 68 -26.68 2.85 25.20
C SER A 68 -25.49 2.80 24.23
N ALA A 69 -25.24 3.89 23.50
CA ALA A 69 -24.16 3.95 22.53
C ALA A 69 -22.76 3.84 23.19
N VAL A 70 -22.53 4.45 24.36
CA VAL A 70 -21.29 4.24 25.13
C VAL A 70 -21.12 2.75 25.46
N THR A 71 -22.18 2.08 25.92
CA THR A 71 -22.12 0.64 26.23
C THR A 71 -21.73 -0.17 25.00
N GLU A 72 -22.38 0.05 23.86
CA GLU A 72 -22.12 -0.67 22.61
C GLU A 72 -20.70 -0.44 22.07
N PHE A 73 -20.20 0.81 22.13
CA PHE A 73 -18.84 1.12 21.72
C PHE A 73 -17.80 0.55 22.70
N SER A 74 -18.05 0.58 24.00
CA SER A 74 -17.16 -0.05 24.99
C SER A 74 -17.09 -1.57 24.84
N ASP A 75 -18.21 -2.23 24.52
CA ASP A 75 -18.22 -3.67 24.22
C ASP A 75 -17.39 -4.00 22.98
N THR A 76 -17.53 -3.19 21.92
CA THR A 76 -16.73 -3.33 20.70
C THR A 76 -15.24 -3.10 20.98
N ALA A 77 -14.92 -2.08 21.77
CA ALA A 77 -13.55 -1.80 22.20
C ALA A 77 -12.96 -2.95 23.03
N ALA A 78 -13.76 -3.58 23.89
CA ALA A 78 -13.35 -4.74 24.67
C ALA A 78 -13.02 -5.96 23.77
N LEU A 79 -13.83 -6.22 22.74
CA LEU A 79 -13.56 -7.28 21.76
C LEU A 79 -12.26 -7.03 21.00
N LEU A 80 -12.01 -5.78 20.58
CA LEU A 80 -10.75 -5.40 19.93
C LEU A 80 -9.56 -5.54 20.90
N GLY A 81 -9.75 -5.16 22.17
CA GLY A 81 -8.74 -5.31 23.21
C GLY A 81 -8.37 -6.76 23.50
N GLU A 82 -9.35 -7.68 23.48
CA GLU A 82 -9.11 -9.12 23.68
C GLU A 82 -8.25 -9.71 22.55
N ALA A 83 -8.49 -9.29 21.31
CA ALA A 83 -7.72 -9.76 20.14
C ALA A 83 -6.21 -9.45 20.23
N VAL A 84 -5.84 -8.39 20.97
CA VAL A 84 -4.45 -7.96 21.15
C VAL A 84 -3.92 -8.21 22.56
N ALA A 85 -4.70 -8.87 23.43
CA ALA A 85 -4.35 -9.07 24.83
C ALA A 85 -3.14 -9.99 24.99
N THR A 86 -2.27 -9.67 25.96
CA THR A 86 -1.12 -10.50 26.34
C THR A 86 -1.29 -11.03 27.77
N ALA A 87 -0.62 -12.14 28.08
CA ALA A 87 -0.71 -12.75 29.40
C ALA A 87 -0.18 -11.81 30.49
N ALA A 88 -1.06 -11.44 31.43
CA ALA A 88 -0.68 -10.60 32.56
C ALA A 88 0.30 -11.34 33.50
N PRO A 89 1.29 -10.64 34.09
CA PRO A 89 2.19 -11.25 35.07
C PRO A 89 1.44 -11.85 36.26
N ALA A 90 1.84 -13.05 36.70
CA ALA A 90 1.17 -13.79 37.78
C ALA A 90 1.11 -13.03 39.12
N THR A 91 2.03 -12.09 39.35
CA THR A 91 2.08 -11.25 40.56
C THR A 91 1.13 -10.06 40.53
N LEU A 92 0.65 -9.66 39.35
CA LEU A 92 -0.09 -8.41 39.15
C LEU A 92 -1.40 -8.38 39.94
N ARG A 93 -2.12 -9.50 39.98
CA ARG A 93 -3.37 -9.61 40.75
C ARG A 93 -3.13 -9.34 42.24
N THR A 94 -2.13 -10.00 42.81
CA THR A 94 -1.82 -9.85 44.25
C THR A 94 -1.32 -8.44 44.56
N SER A 95 -0.52 -7.83 43.68
CA SER A 95 -0.05 -6.46 43.89
C SER A 95 -1.18 -5.43 43.81
N VAL A 96 -2.10 -5.57 42.86
CA VAL A 96 -3.27 -4.68 42.72
C VAL A 96 -4.17 -4.82 43.94
N LEU A 97 -4.52 -6.03 44.37
CA LEU A 97 -5.37 -6.24 45.55
C LEU A 97 -4.71 -5.70 46.84
N ALA A 98 -3.39 -5.86 46.98
CA ALA A 98 -2.66 -5.27 48.11
C ALA A 98 -2.60 -3.74 48.05
N ALA A 99 -2.58 -3.15 46.85
CA ALA A 99 -2.67 -1.70 46.67
C ALA A 99 -4.06 -1.18 47.04
N VAL A 100 -5.12 -1.81 46.51
CA VAL A 100 -6.52 -1.46 46.81
C VAL A 100 -6.80 -1.49 48.31
N ALA A 101 -6.33 -2.53 49.03
CA ALA A 101 -6.53 -2.65 50.47
C ALA A 101 -5.89 -1.52 51.31
N ARG A 102 -4.92 -0.79 50.75
CA ARG A 102 -4.21 0.30 51.43
C ARG A 102 -4.57 1.69 50.89
N THR A 103 -5.21 1.77 49.74
CA THR A 103 -5.69 3.03 49.17
C THR A 103 -7.01 3.39 49.85
N PRO A 104 -7.09 4.54 50.56
CA PRO A 104 -8.36 5.03 51.07
C PRO A 104 -9.37 5.12 49.92
N GLN A 105 -10.50 4.44 50.06
CA GLN A 105 -11.61 4.56 49.12
C GLN A 105 -12.47 5.74 49.60
N ASP A 106 -12.87 6.64 48.70
CA ASP A 106 -13.82 7.69 49.08
C ASP A 106 -15.16 7.04 49.46
N ASP A 107 -15.54 7.20 50.72
CA ASP A 107 -16.84 6.77 51.20
C ASP A 107 -17.93 7.58 50.49
N ARG A 108 -18.86 6.91 49.80
CA ARG A 108 -20.12 7.52 49.35
C ARG A 108 -20.77 8.21 50.57
N PRO A 109 -21.29 9.44 50.45
CA PRO A 109 -21.96 10.10 51.56
C PRO A 109 -23.30 9.39 51.83
N GLY A 110 -23.30 8.52 52.84
CA GLY A 110 -24.46 7.70 53.20
C GLY A 110 -24.32 7.06 54.57
N GLY A 111 -24.57 7.84 55.61
CA GLY A 111 -25.13 7.35 56.88
C GLY A 111 -24.17 6.66 57.84
N GLY A 112 -23.35 7.44 58.55
CA GLY A 112 -22.67 6.97 59.76
C GLY A 112 -22.20 8.16 60.59
N THR A 113 -22.87 8.45 61.70
CA THR A 113 -22.45 9.45 62.69
C THR A 113 -21.10 9.04 63.30
N ALA A 114 -20.01 9.55 62.75
CA ALA A 114 -18.71 9.51 63.39
C ALA A 114 -18.58 10.73 64.31
N THR A 115 -18.75 10.51 65.61
CA THR A 115 -18.32 11.44 66.65
C THR A 115 -16.82 11.68 66.47
N ALA A 116 -16.47 12.86 65.95
CA ALA A 116 -15.10 13.32 65.86
C ALA A 116 -14.56 13.58 67.27
N ALA A 117 -13.88 12.58 67.84
CA ALA A 117 -12.97 12.80 68.96
C ALA A 117 -11.80 13.64 68.44
N HIS A 118 -11.78 14.92 68.83
CA HIS A 118 -10.63 15.80 68.66
C HIS A 118 -9.47 15.28 69.51
N ASP A 119 -8.56 14.53 68.90
CA ASP A 119 -7.23 14.32 69.47
C ASP A 119 -6.46 15.65 69.43
N ALA A 120 -5.81 15.94 70.57
CA ALA A 120 -5.11 17.19 70.84
C ALA A 120 -4.09 17.57 69.74
N PRO A 121 -3.93 18.88 69.42
CA PRO A 121 -3.04 19.31 68.36
C PRO A 121 -1.59 18.95 68.68
N VAL A 122 -0.99 18.13 67.82
CA VAL A 122 0.43 17.77 67.86
C VAL A 122 1.26 19.05 67.72
N SER A 123 2.19 19.30 68.66
CA SER A 123 3.01 20.50 68.61
C SER A 123 3.89 20.51 67.34
N LEU A 124 3.72 21.55 66.50
CA LEU A 124 4.54 21.73 65.30
C LEU A 124 6.01 22.09 65.64
N ALA A 125 6.28 22.45 66.89
CA ALA A 125 7.61 22.80 67.40
C ALA A 125 8.51 21.55 67.48
N GLU A 126 8.04 20.46 68.08
CA GLU A 126 8.81 19.22 68.21
C GLU A 126 9.05 18.53 66.85
N ARG A 127 8.12 18.72 65.89
CA ARG A 127 8.31 18.23 64.51
C ARG A 127 9.31 19.06 63.70
N ARG A 128 9.50 20.35 64.03
CA ARG A 128 10.46 21.23 63.35
C ARG A 128 11.90 20.93 63.77
N GLU A 129 12.15 20.71 65.06
CA GLU A 129 13.48 20.34 65.56
C GLU A 129 13.98 18.99 65.01
N ARG A 130 13.09 17.99 64.89
CA ARG A 130 13.44 16.68 64.29
C ARG A 130 13.67 16.75 62.77
N ARG A 131 13.13 17.76 62.09
CA ARG A 131 13.27 17.98 60.64
C ARG A 131 14.56 18.73 60.31
N ASP A 132 15.02 19.61 61.19
CA ASP A 132 16.27 20.36 60.99
C ASP A 132 17.53 19.52 61.25
N ALA A 133 17.45 18.55 62.16
CA ALA A 133 18.53 17.58 62.39
C ALA A 133 18.78 16.61 61.22
N ARG A 134 17.81 16.44 60.30
CA ARG A 134 17.91 15.52 59.15
C ARG A 134 18.29 16.20 57.83
N ARG A 135 18.53 17.52 57.84
CA ARG A 135 18.93 18.31 56.65
C ARG A 135 20.44 18.34 56.39
N GLY A 136 21.24 17.58 57.15
CA GLY A 136 22.71 17.50 57.01
C GLY A 136 23.24 16.63 55.87
N GLY A 137 22.44 16.31 54.84
CA GLY A 137 22.91 15.56 53.68
C GLY A 137 22.15 15.95 52.43
N ALA A 138 22.86 16.45 51.41
CA ALA A 138 22.27 16.77 50.11
C ALA A 138 21.65 15.51 49.48
N PRO A 139 20.35 15.47 49.20
CA PRO A 139 19.75 14.30 48.61
C PRO A 139 20.06 14.30 47.10
N ARG A 140 20.62 13.19 46.60
CA ARG A 140 20.94 12.99 45.18
C ARG A 140 19.71 12.70 44.31
N TRP A 141 18.50 12.96 44.81
CA TRP A 141 17.23 12.72 44.12
C TRP A 141 16.93 13.59 42.88
N PRO A 142 17.46 14.82 42.67
CA PRO A 142 17.14 15.55 41.45
C PRO A 142 17.78 14.90 40.21
N LEU A 143 18.87 14.13 40.38
CA LEU A 143 19.50 13.37 39.28
C LEU A 143 18.69 12.11 38.91
N ALA A 144 18.00 11.49 39.87
CA ALA A 144 17.17 10.31 39.61
C ALA A 144 15.87 10.67 38.87
N LEU A 145 15.30 11.85 39.15
CA LEU A 145 14.08 12.35 38.50
C LEU A 145 14.33 12.78 37.05
N ALA A 146 15.47 13.42 36.77
CA ALA A 146 15.88 13.78 35.41
C ALA A 146 16.11 12.55 34.51
N ALA A 147 16.68 11.46 35.07
CA ALA A 147 16.89 10.21 34.33
C ALA A 147 15.57 9.51 33.96
N ALA A 148 14.55 9.56 34.83
CA ALA A 148 13.25 8.95 34.57
C ALA A 148 12.49 9.67 33.43
N CYS A 149 12.50 11.01 33.39
CA CYS A 149 11.89 11.78 32.30
C CYS A 149 12.57 11.51 30.95
N ALA A 150 13.89 11.36 30.92
CA ALA A 150 14.62 11.02 29.71
C ALA A 150 14.24 9.63 29.16
N ALA A 151 14.05 8.64 30.03
CA ALA A 151 13.63 7.29 29.62
C ALA A 151 12.21 7.28 29.01
N VAL A 152 11.27 8.03 29.59
CA VAL A 152 9.90 8.16 29.05
C VAL A 152 9.92 8.87 27.69
N ALA A 153 10.71 9.94 27.53
CA ALA A 153 10.84 10.64 26.26
C ALA A 153 11.42 9.74 25.15
N VAL A 154 12.40 8.90 25.48
CA VAL A 154 12.96 7.90 24.54
C VAL A 154 11.93 6.82 24.19
N GLY A 155 11.15 6.35 25.17
CA GLY A 155 10.07 5.38 24.93
C GLY A 155 8.99 5.91 23.99
N ILE A 156 8.52 7.14 24.21
CA ILE A 156 7.55 7.81 23.34
C ILE A 156 8.14 8.08 21.95
N GLY A 157 9.39 8.55 21.88
CA GLY A 157 10.08 8.78 20.62
C GLY A 157 10.29 7.51 19.80
N GLY A 158 10.63 6.39 20.46
CA GLY A 158 10.75 5.09 19.83
C GLY A 158 9.42 4.55 19.31
N TRP A 159 8.34 4.69 20.09
CA TRP A 159 6.99 4.29 19.67
C TRP A 159 6.48 5.14 18.50
N ALA A 160 6.65 6.46 18.54
CA ALA A 160 6.28 7.35 17.44
C ALA A 160 7.08 7.03 16.15
N TRP A 161 8.36 6.66 16.28
CA TRP A 161 9.19 6.24 15.14
C TRP A 161 8.69 4.95 14.52
N ASP A 162 8.33 3.95 15.34
CA ASP A 162 7.81 2.65 14.91
C ASP A 162 6.48 2.82 14.15
N VAL A 163 5.54 3.58 14.73
CA VAL A 163 4.25 3.91 14.10
C VAL A 163 4.43 4.64 12.77
N GLN A 164 5.39 5.58 12.71
CA GLN A 164 5.66 6.32 11.47
C GLN A 164 6.36 5.44 10.42
N GLN A 165 7.18 4.49 10.86
CA GLN A 165 7.86 3.55 9.97
C GLN A 165 6.86 2.56 9.33
N ASP A 166 5.84 2.12 10.04
CA ASP A 166 4.77 1.27 9.49
C ASP A 166 3.95 1.98 8.41
N ALA A 167 3.58 3.24 8.65
CA ALA A 167 2.86 4.04 7.66
C ALA A 167 3.67 4.23 6.37
N THR A 168 4.97 4.49 6.49
CA THR A 168 5.86 4.64 5.31
C THR A 168 6.08 3.32 4.57
N GLN A 169 6.13 2.18 5.26
CA GLN A 169 6.23 0.87 4.62
C GLN A 169 4.98 0.54 3.80
N ALA A 170 3.79 0.77 4.36
CA ALA A 170 2.53 0.57 3.65
C ALA A 170 2.45 1.41 2.36
N GLN A 171 2.90 2.66 2.44
CA GLN A 171 2.92 3.56 1.29
C GLN A 171 3.93 3.10 0.21
N GLN A 172 5.09 2.57 0.60
CA GLN A 172 6.06 2.02 -0.34
C GLN A 172 5.53 0.79 -1.09
N VAL A 173 4.81 -0.10 -0.40
CA VAL A 173 4.19 -1.29 -1.04
C VAL A 173 3.12 -0.86 -2.04
N ALA A 174 2.27 0.10 -1.69
CA ALA A 174 1.26 0.63 -2.60
C ALA A 174 1.87 1.30 -3.85
N LEU A 175 2.93 2.09 -3.66
CA LEU A 175 3.66 2.72 -4.78
C LEU A 175 4.29 1.68 -5.71
N ARG A 176 4.93 0.64 -5.17
CA ARG A 176 5.51 -0.45 -5.98
C ARG A 176 4.43 -1.19 -6.76
N ALA A 177 3.32 -1.53 -6.12
CA ALA A 177 2.20 -2.17 -6.79
C ALA A 177 1.64 -1.31 -7.94
N GLN A 178 1.57 0.01 -7.77
CA GLN A 178 1.14 0.93 -8.83
C GLN A 178 2.16 1.01 -9.97
N GLN A 179 3.45 1.00 -9.67
CA GLN A 179 4.53 0.98 -10.67
C GLN A 179 4.48 -0.31 -11.50
N ASP A 180 4.35 -1.46 -10.85
CA ASP A 180 4.27 -2.77 -11.50
C ASP A 180 3.04 -2.86 -12.42
N ALA A 181 1.88 -2.40 -11.96
CA ALA A 181 0.67 -2.35 -12.78
C ALA A 181 0.84 -1.46 -14.02
N THR A 182 1.47 -0.29 -13.86
CA THR A 182 1.76 0.64 -14.96
C THR A 182 2.74 0.01 -15.97
N GLN A 183 3.77 -0.69 -15.48
CA GLN A 183 4.74 -1.37 -16.32
C GLN A 183 4.11 -2.51 -17.11
N ALA A 184 3.27 -3.33 -16.46
CA ALA A 184 2.53 -4.41 -17.11
C ALA A 184 1.62 -3.87 -18.23
N GLN A 185 0.95 -2.74 -17.99
CA GLN A 185 0.10 -2.09 -18.99
C GLN A 185 0.89 -1.59 -20.19
N ARG A 186 2.08 -0.99 -19.98
CA ARG A 186 2.97 -0.57 -21.08
C ARG A 186 3.45 -1.75 -21.90
N ALA A 187 3.90 -2.83 -21.25
CA ALA A 187 4.33 -4.04 -21.95
C ALA A 187 3.21 -4.65 -22.82
N ALA A 188 1.96 -4.63 -22.31
CA ALA A 188 0.80 -5.09 -23.08
C ALA A 188 0.48 -4.16 -24.27
N GLN A 189 0.62 -2.84 -24.10
CA GLN A 189 0.45 -1.86 -25.18
C GLN A 189 1.52 -2.02 -26.26
N ASP A 190 2.78 -2.23 -25.88
CA ASP A 190 3.90 -2.45 -26.80
C ASP A 190 3.70 -3.73 -27.61
N ALA A 191 3.30 -4.83 -26.96
CA ALA A 191 2.94 -6.08 -27.65
C ALA A 191 1.76 -5.88 -28.61
N GLY A 192 0.73 -5.13 -28.20
CA GLY A 192 -0.41 -4.79 -29.07
C GLY A 192 -0.02 -3.95 -30.28
N ARG A 193 0.90 -2.99 -30.11
CA ARG A 193 1.46 -2.19 -31.21
C ARG A 193 2.18 -3.06 -32.23
N HIS A 194 2.99 -4.01 -31.80
CA HIS A 194 3.70 -4.92 -32.71
C HIS A 194 2.73 -5.76 -33.54
N VAL A 195 1.69 -6.31 -32.91
CA VAL A 195 0.65 -7.08 -33.64
C VAL A 195 -0.11 -6.21 -34.63
N ALA A 196 -0.43 -4.97 -34.27
CA ALA A 196 -1.12 -4.03 -35.17
C ALA A 196 -0.28 -3.71 -36.41
N VAL A 197 1.02 -3.45 -36.25
CA VAL A 197 1.94 -3.17 -37.37
C VAL A 197 2.07 -4.39 -38.31
N VAL A 198 2.22 -5.60 -37.76
CA VAL A 198 2.29 -6.81 -38.60
C VAL A 198 0.98 -7.03 -39.35
N ASN A 199 -0.17 -6.84 -38.70
CA ASN A 199 -1.47 -6.98 -39.36
C ASN A 199 -1.70 -5.90 -40.43
N GLU A 200 -1.31 -4.65 -40.15
CA GLU A 200 -1.35 -3.55 -41.13
C GLU A 200 -0.52 -3.92 -42.37
N LEU A 201 0.70 -4.40 -42.16
CA LEU A 201 1.61 -4.82 -43.24
C LEU A 201 1.07 -6.00 -44.04
N LEU A 202 0.43 -6.98 -43.40
CA LEU A 202 -0.23 -8.11 -44.08
C LEU A 202 -1.43 -7.67 -44.93
N THR A 203 -2.16 -6.64 -44.48
CA THR A 203 -3.35 -6.13 -45.17
C THR A 203 -3.07 -4.98 -46.14
N ALA A 204 -1.82 -4.52 -46.22
CA ALA A 204 -1.43 -3.45 -47.13
C ALA A 204 -1.67 -3.86 -48.60
N PRO A 205 -2.13 -2.94 -49.47
CA PRO A 205 -2.46 -3.28 -50.87
C PRO A 205 -1.28 -3.81 -51.69
N ASP A 206 -0.07 -3.42 -51.31
CA ASP A 206 1.20 -3.81 -51.91
C ASP A 206 1.95 -4.84 -51.07
N SER A 207 1.27 -5.50 -50.12
CA SER A 207 1.86 -6.56 -49.31
C SER A 207 2.24 -7.76 -50.18
N ARG A 208 3.44 -8.28 -49.93
CA ARG A 208 3.95 -9.47 -50.59
C ARG A 208 4.50 -10.42 -49.55
N VAL A 209 4.20 -11.69 -49.73
CA VAL A 209 4.66 -12.78 -48.88
C VAL A 209 5.51 -13.70 -49.73
N GLN A 210 6.73 -13.96 -49.28
CA GLN A 210 7.59 -14.97 -49.88
C GLN A 210 8.18 -15.87 -48.81
N THR A 211 8.33 -17.15 -49.14
CA THR A 211 9.01 -18.11 -48.28
C THR A 211 10.28 -18.57 -48.98
N VAL A 212 11.40 -18.46 -48.28
CA VAL A 212 12.70 -18.92 -48.74
C VAL A 212 13.19 -20.06 -47.86
N THR A 213 13.84 -21.05 -48.47
CA THR A 213 14.53 -22.13 -47.76
C THR A 213 16.02 -21.89 -47.85
N GLY A 214 16.68 -21.95 -46.69
CA GLY A 214 18.10 -21.74 -46.52
C GLY A 214 18.84 -23.03 -46.18
N ARG A 215 20.04 -22.86 -45.67
CA ARG A 215 20.90 -23.98 -45.28
C ARG A 215 20.36 -24.70 -44.05
N GLY A 216 20.62 -26.00 -43.96
CA GLY A 216 20.26 -26.79 -42.77
C GLY A 216 18.75 -26.99 -42.58
N GLY A 217 17.93 -26.71 -43.60
CA GLY A 217 16.47 -26.81 -43.52
C GLY A 217 15.78 -25.54 -42.98
N ALA A 218 16.55 -24.51 -42.63
CA ALA A 218 16.01 -23.22 -42.22
C ALA A 218 15.02 -22.69 -43.25
N THR A 219 13.90 -22.15 -42.80
CA THR A 219 12.92 -21.46 -43.64
C THR A 219 12.69 -20.05 -43.12
N ALA A 220 12.46 -19.10 -44.01
CA ALA A 220 12.03 -17.76 -43.64
C ALA A 220 10.86 -17.32 -44.50
N THR A 221 9.80 -16.87 -43.84
CA THR A 221 8.71 -16.14 -44.48
C THR A 221 8.98 -14.65 -44.32
N VAL A 222 9.11 -13.95 -45.44
CA VAL A 222 9.29 -12.50 -45.51
C VAL A 222 7.99 -11.90 -46.00
N VAL A 223 7.40 -11.02 -45.20
CA VAL A 223 6.28 -10.18 -45.58
C VAL A 223 6.81 -8.77 -45.75
N HIS A 224 6.58 -8.12 -46.89
CA HIS A 224 7.02 -6.74 -47.10
C HIS A 224 5.94 -5.91 -47.81
N ALA A 225 5.88 -4.62 -47.49
CA ALA A 225 5.01 -3.63 -48.11
C ALA A 225 5.73 -2.28 -48.12
N GLY A 226 5.79 -1.60 -49.27
CA GLY A 226 6.60 -0.39 -49.44
C GLY A 226 8.05 -0.56 -49.00
N ARG A 227 8.41 0.06 -47.87
CA ARG A 227 9.75 0.01 -47.28
C ARG A 227 9.80 -0.80 -45.99
N GLU A 228 8.68 -1.34 -45.52
CA GLU A 228 8.61 -2.11 -44.29
C GLU A 228 8.68 -3.61 -44.58
N ALA A 229 9.25 -4.38 -43.66
CA ALA A 229 9.27 -5.84 -43.76
C ALA A 229 9.19 -6.54 -42.40
N VAL A 230 8.59 -7.72 -42.39
CA VAL A 230 8.59 -8.66 -41.27
C VAL A 230 9.22 -9.96 -41.75
N VAL A 231 10.18 -10.48 -40.99
CA VAL A 231 10.84 -11.76 -41.28
C VAL A 231 10.48 -12.73 -40.16
N VAL A 232 9.96 -13.90 -40.54
CA VAL A 232 9.63 -15.01 -39.63
C VAL A 232 10.41 -16.23 -40.05
N GLY A 233 11.44 -16.59 -39.27
CA GLY A 233 12.27 -17.78 -39.43
C GLY A 233 11.68 -18.99 -38.68
N ALA A 234 11.61 -20.13 -39.35
CA ALA A 234 11.23 -21.42 -38.82
C ALA A 234 12.29 -22.48 -39.17
N ASP A 235 12.31 -23.60 -38.46
CA ASP A 235 13.27 -24.70 -38.66
C ASP A 235 14.74 -24.25 -38.67
N MET A 236 15.03 -23.18 -37.95
CA MET A 236 16.37 -22.61 -37.82
C MET A 236 17.21 -23.53 -36.93
N PRO A 237 18.48 -23.81 -37.28
CA PRO A 237 19.39 -24.55 -36.41
C PRO A 237 19.45 -23.98 -34.98
N ALA A 238 19.69 -24.84 -33.99
CA ALA A 238 19.86 -24.37 -32.62
C ALA A 238 21.16 -23.56 -32.50
N THR A 239 21.08 -22.36 -31.94
CA THR A 239 22.25 -21.53 -31.64
C THR A 239 22.81 -21.84 -30.25
N GLY A 240 24.12 -21.64 -30.06
CA GLY A 240 24.73 -21.68 -28.73
C GLY A 240 24.24 -20.53 -27.84
N PRO A 241 24.52 -20.56 -26.52
CA PRO A 241 24.00 -19.58 -25.56
C PRO A 241 24.44 -18.14 -25.82
N ASP A 242 25.60 -17.95 -26.46
CA ASP A 242 26.18 -16.62 -26.76
C ASP A 242 25.99 -16.21 -28.24
N ARG A 243 25.06 -16.87 -28.94
CA ARG A 243 24.84 -16.73 -30.38
C ARG A 243 23.36 -16.49 -30.68
N GLY A 244 23.08 -15.68 -31.69
CA GLY A 244 21.74 -15.38 -32.16
C GLY A 244 21.71 -15.17 -33.66
N TYR A 245 20.52 -15.06 -34.24
CA TYR A 245 20.37 -14.74 -35.65
C TYR A 245 20.31 -13.24 -35.85
N GLN A 246 21.10 -12.72 -36.79
CA GLN A 246 21.09 -11.32 -37.16
C GLN A 246 20.56 -11.15 -38.59
N LEU A 247 19.70 -10.16 -38.77
CA LEU A 247 19.15 -9.75 -40.05
C LEU A 247 20.04 -8.68 -40.69
N TRP A 248 20.17 -8.73 -42.01
CA TRP A 248 20.98 -7.83 -42.81
C TRP A 248 20.19 -7.25 -43.98
N LEU A 249 20.42 -5.97 -44.26
CA LEU A 249 20.00 -5.28 -45.48
C LEU A 249 21.17 -5.33 -46.46
N ILE A 250 20.96 -5.84 -47.68
CA ILE A 250 22.02 -6.12 -48.65
C ILE A 250 21.70 -5.41 -49.98
N GLU A 251 22.59 -4.53 -50.42
CA GLU A 251 22.49 -3.82 -51.71
C GLU A 251 23.87 -3.62 -52.33
N GLY A 252 24.11 -4.11 -53.55
CA GLY A 252 25.32 -3.78 -54.32
C GLY A 252 26.67 -4.11 -53.65
N GLY A 253 26.68 -4.98 -52.63
CA GLY A 253 27.86 -5.29 -51.81
C GLY A 253 27.91 -4.56 -50.47
N ASP A 254 27.08 -3.54 -50.27
CA ASP A 254 26.86 -2.90 -48.97
C ASP A 254 25.93 -3.78 -48.12
N ILE A 255 26.43 -4.19 -46.95
CA ILE A 255 25.70 -5.02 -45.99
C ILE A 255 25.57 -4.24 -44.69
N ARG A 256 24.33 -3.93 -44.31
CA ARG A 256 24.01 -3.17 -43.10
C ARG A 256 23.21 -4.01 -42.10
N PRO A 257 23.52 -3.94 -40.79
CA PRO A 257 22.75 -4.66 -39.79
C PRO A 257 21.32 -4.11 -39.70
N ALA A 258 20.34 -5.01 -39.68
CA ALA A 258 18.91 -4.71 -39.56
C ALA A 258 18.32 -5.12 -38.19
N GLY A 259 19.17 -5.58 -37.27
CA GLY A 259 18.78 -6.02 -35.93
C GLY A 259 18.90 -7.54 -35.74
N MET A 260 18.72 -7.98 -34.50
CA MET A 260 18.67 -9.39 -34.13
C MET A 260 17.25 -9.94 -34.30
N LEU A 261 17.11 -11.21 -34.67
CA LEU A 261 15.83 -11.90 -34.64
C LEU A 261 15.55 -12.37 -33.22
N GLU A 262 14.35 -12.09 -32.74
CA GLU A 262 13.89 -12.51 -31.41
C GLU A 262 13.14 -13.84 -31.51
N ARG A 263 13.37 -14.74 -30.55
CA ARG A 263 12.68 -16.03 -30.52
C ARG A 263 11.34 -15.88 -29.79
N ASP A 264 10.23 -16.19 -30.47
CA ASP A 264 8.89 -16.15 -29.89
C ASP A 264 8.62 -17.37 -28.97
N GLY A 265 7.46 -17.37 -28.31
CA GLY A 265 7.03 -18.46 -27.42
C GLY A 265 6.74 -19.79 -28.15
N ALA A 266 6.54 -19.76 -29.46
CA ALA A 266 6.34 -20.94 -30.31
C ALA A 266 7.66 -21.49 -30.88
N GLY A 267 8.76 -20.77 -30.71
CA GLY A 267 10.09 -21.13 -31.17
C GLY A 267 10.48 -20.60 -32.55
N HIS A 268 9.67 -19.73 -33.16
CA HIS A 268 10.02 -19.01 -34.38
C HIS A 268 10.92 -17.83 -34.06
N TYR A 269 11.70 -17.40 -35.06
CA TYR A 269 12.54 -16.21 -34.97
C TYR A 269 11.87 -15.07 -35.74
N VAL A 270 11.65 -13.92 -35.12
CA VAL A 270 10.91 -12.80 -35.71
C VAL A 270 11.74 -11.53 -35.69
N ALA A 271 11.72 -10.76 -36.78
CA ALA A 271 12.26 -9.41 -36.82
C ALA A 271 11.33 -8.49 -37.63
N TYR A 272 11.12 -7.28 -37.13
CA TYR A 272 10.45 -6.21 -37.84
C TYR A 272 11.47 -5.17 -38.32
N VAL A 273 11.40 -4.85 -39.61
CA VAL A 273 12.25 -3.87 -40.28
C VAL A 273 11.37 -2.68 -40.67
N PRO A 274 11.43 -1.55 -39.91
CA PRO A 274 10.60 -0.37 -40.19
C PRO A 274 11.03 0.37 -41.45
N ASP A 275 12.28 0.21 -41.88
CA ASP A 275 12.77 0.77 -43.14
C ASP A 275 13.88 -0.12 -43.72
N THR A 276 13.55 -0.83 -44.78
CA THR A 276 14.46 -1.62 -45.60
C THR A 276 15.43 -0.74 -46.38
N GLY A 277 15.16 0.57 -46.52
CA GLY A 277 15.93 1.45 -47.38
C GLY A 277 15.69 1.21 -48.88
N GLY A 278 14.72 0.35 -49.23
CA GLY A 278 14.51 -0.10 -50.61
C GLY A 278 15.57 -1.09 -51.10
N VAL A 279 16.33 -1.71 -50.21
CA VAL A 279 17.33 -2.70 -50.60
C VAL A 279 16.68 -3.91 -51.27
N PRO A 280 17.35 -4.54 -52.25
CA PRO A 280 16.79 -5.68 -52.96
C PRO A 280 16.82 -6.96 -52.13
N THR A 281 17.69 -7.08 -51.11
CA THR A 281 17.93 -8.38 -50.47
C THR A 281 17.98 -8.27 -48.95
N LEU A 282 17.30 -9.20 -48.29
CA LEU A 282 17.44 -9.50 -46.86
C LEU A 282 18.30 -10.74 -46.66
N GLY A 283 19.19 -10.73 -45.69
CA GLY A 283 20.02 -11.89 -45.33
C GLY A 283 19.95 -12.21 -43.84
N VAL A 284 20.09 -13.48 -43.47
CA VAL A 284 20.18 -13.91 -42.06
C VAL A 284 21.43 -14.74 -41.85
N THR A 285 22.20 -14.42 -40.80
CA THR A 285 23.40 -15.16 -40.40
C THR A 285 23.36 -15.47 -38.90
N GLU A 286 24.14 -16.44 -38.45
CA GLU A 286 24.37 -16.70 -37.02
C GLU A 286 25.52 -15.82 -36.52
N GLU A 287 25.25 -14.96 -35.56
CA GLU A 287 26.16 -13.94 -35.05
C GLU A 287 26.27 -14.02 -33.52
N PRO A 288 27.27 -13.38 -32.88
CA PRO A 288 27.26 -13.17 -31.44
C PRO A 288 25.94 -12.54 -30.98
N ALA A 289 25.49 -12.85 -29.76
CA ALA A 289 24.21 -12.37 -29.23
C ALA A 289 24.09 -10.83 -29.17
N GLY A 290 25.22 -10.11 -29.09
CA GLY A 290 25.27 -8.65 -29.17
C GLY A 290 25.18 -8.07 -30.59
N GLY A 291 25.10 -8.92 -31.61
CA GLY A 291 25.21 -8.57 -33.02
C GLY A 291 26.64 -8.28 -33.47
N SER A 292 26.78 -8.08 -34.77
CA SER A 292 28.04 -7.77 -35.46
C SER A 292 27.86 -6.54 -36.36
N PRO A 293 28.94 -5.77 -36.61
CA PRO A 293 28.92 -4.67 -37.58
C PRO A 293 28.91 -5.15 -39.04
N GLN A 294 29.42 -6.36 -39.29
CA GLN A 294 29.40 -7.06 -40.57
C GLN A 294 29.19 -8.56 -40.32
N PRO A 295 28.66 -9.33 -41.28
CA PRO A 295 28.50 -10.77 -41.14
C PRO A 295 29.80 -11.48 -40.77
N THR A 296 29.79 -12.29 -39.72
CA THR A 296 30.95 -13.11 -39.31
C THR A 296 30.81 -14.57 -39.69
N SER A 297 29.60 -15.00 -40.06
CA SER A 297 29.32 -16.34 -40.55
C SER A 297 28.73 -16.32 -41.96
N GLU A 298 28.69 -17.50 -42.59
CA GLU A 298 28.07 -17.64 -43.89
C GLU A 298 26.54 -17.44 -43.80
N PRO A 299 25.91 -16.89 -44.85
CA PRO A 299 24.48 -16.66 -44.86
C PRO A 299 23.71 -17.98 -44.71
N LEU A 300 22.82 -18.00 -43.71
CA LEU A 300 21.88 -19.08 -43.48
C LEU A 300 20.70 -18.98 -44.45
N LEU A 301 20.20 -17.76 -44.64
CA LEU A 301 19.09 -17.42 -45.55
C LEU A 301 19.41 -16.14 -46.32
N ALA A 302 18.89 -16.05 -47.54
CA ALA A 302 18.86 -14.83 -48.33
C ALA A 302 17.52 -14.76 -49.08
N ALA A 303 16.86 -13.61 -49.06
CA ALA A 303 15.57 -13.38 -49.69
C ALA A 303 15.63 -12.11 -50.53
N ASP A 304 15.26 -12.20 -51.81
CA ASP A 304 15.15 -11.06 -52.71
C ASP A 304 13.76 -10.42 -52.52
N ILE A 305 13.72 -9.20 -52.01
CA ILE A 305 12.51 -8.39 -51.77
C ILE A 305 12.35 -7.29 -52.82
N SER A 306 13.10 -7.34 -53.92
CA SER A 306 12.95 -6.42 -55.03
C SER A 306 11.50 -6.44 -55.53
N SER A 307 10.92 -5.26 -55.71
CA SER A 307 9.60 -5.10 -56.32
C SER A 307 9.61 -5.68 -57.74
N VAL A 308 9.15 -6.93 -57.90
CA VAL A 308 8.84 -7.53 -59.22
C VAL A 308 7.58 -6.92 -59.81
#